data_AF-A0A852U5S3-F1
#
_entry.id   AF-A0A852U5S3-F1
#
_cell.length_a   1.000
_cell.length_b   1.000
_cell.length_c   1.000
_cell.angle_alpha   90.00
_cell.angle_beta   90.00
_cell.angle_gamma   90.00
#
_symmetry.space_group_name_H-M   'P 1'
#
loop_
_entity.id
_entity.type
_entity.pdbx_description
1 polymer ?
#
loop_
_entity_poly.entity_id
_entity_poly.type
_entity_poly.pdbx_seq_one_letter_code
_entity_poly.pdbx_strand_id
1 'polypeptide(L)'
;MSLEQPPKTEAVSVPSTETIATVENAADVARTSIWRRLLKDPQAVVTASILFIIFALGVLTPLLTQHGPNEADLSMVNAPVGTPGYPLGGDEAGRDIWTRLLHSVNTAGISALIGTSMALLVGVVAGLVGGYFGRRLQGATEWLFSLIMTFPGVLLLIILMPVTGGDYRVTMLIFGVLLAPGVYRIVRNLVLGVKNELYVDAARVSGLGNFRILSRHVLFVIRGPIIIAGAFMAGSAIAVQSGLAFLGVGSVQIPSFGAMIASGFRNLYIEPTQFLWPSLTLGVITACLVLLGNALRDTLEGSKPKAVKMGKGQRVIEDLPEEEPVDGEREVLLRIRDLMVAYPSPSGELNVVVDSLSLNVRRGEIMGLVGESGSGKSQTAFATLGVLPPEAVIVGGSIRFDGRELIGLTDREMRAVRGTEIAYIPQEPMSNLDPNFRVGAQLVEGVRAAIGGSKAEARRIILELLQRCGIADPQRTYDSYPFEISGGMAQRALIAAAIASRPKLLIADEPTTALDVTVQAEILDLLRDLQEELDMAVLLVTHNFGVVADVCDNITVMQSGVVLETGSAVDIFQRPEHEYTKMLLGAILDEETVRADPPVAAAGERHAR
;
A
#
# COMPACT_ATOMS: atom_id res chain seq x y z
N MET A 1 -21.08 -47.98 50.80
CA MET A 1 -22.28 -47.14 50.69
C MET A 1 -21.83 -45.87 49.98
N SER A 2 -22.23 -45.73 48.72
CA SER A 2 -22.12 -44.57 47.82
C SER A 2 -20.76 -43.85 47.69
N LEU A 3 -20.02 -44.20 46.64
CA LEU A 3 -18.98 -43.36 46.05
C LEU A 3 -19.67 -42.26 45.21
N GLU A 4 -19.48 -40.99 45.57
CA GLU A 4 -19.88 -39.83 44.77
C GLU A 4 -19.05 -39.75 43.48
N GLN A 5 -19.75 -39.51 42.37
CA GLN A 5 -19.17 -39.31 41.05
C GLN A 5 -18.56 -37.90 40.92
N PRO A 6 -17.47 -37.73 40.14
CA PRO A 6 -16.90 -36.42 39.86
C PRO A 6 -17.80 -35.60 38.90
N PRO A 7 -17.69 -34.27 38.90
CA PRO A 7 -18.54 -33.39 38.10
C PRO A 7 -18.30 -33.58 36.59
N LYS A 8 -19.39 -33.53 35.83
CA LYS A 8 -19.42 -33.65 34.37
C LYS A 8 -18.74 -32.44 33.73
N THR A 9 -17.72 -32.70 32.92
CA THR A 9 -17.17 -31.76 31.95
C THR A 9 -18.26 -31.46 30.91
N GLU A 10 -18.73 -30.22 30.83
CA GLU A 10 -19.53 -29.77 29.70
C GLU A 10 -18.63 -29.74 28.46
N ALA A 11 -19.01 -30.54 27.46
CA ALA A 11 -18.33 -30.60 26.19
C ALA A 11 -18.51 -29.26 25.46
N VAL A 12 -17.40 -28.63 25.10
CA VAL A 12 -17.34 -27.55 24.11
C VAL A 12 -18.11 -28.00 22.87
N SER A 13 -19.17 -27.27 22.53
CA SER A 13 -20.00 -27.56 21.36
C SER A 13 -19.14 -27.48 20.10
N VAL A 14 -19.00 -28.61 19.42
CA VAL A 14 -18.42 -28.67 18.07
C VAL A 14 -19.27 -27.76 17.16
N PRO A 15 -18.66 -26.88 16.35
CA PRO A 15 -19.42 -26.00 15.46
C PRO A 15 -20.30 -26.83 14.53
N SER A 16 -21.54 -26.40 14.34
CA SER A 16 -22.52 -27.07 13.48
C SER A 16 -22.00 -27.15 12.04
N THR A 17 -22.43 -28.17 11.31
CA THR A 17 -22.04 -28.43 9.91
C THR A 17 -22.36 -27.25 8.97
N GLU A 18 -23.29 -26.37 9.34
CA GLU A 18 -23.55 -25.10 8.65
C GLU A 18 -22.42 -24.08 8.81
N THR A 19 -21.77 -24.01 9.97
CA THR A 19 -20.61 -23.13 10.22
C THR A 19 -19.38 -23.58 9.43
N ILE A 20 -19.26 -24.87 9.12
CA ILE A 20 -18.19 -25.40 8.25
C ILE A 20 -18.50 -25.09 6.78
N ALA A 21 -19.78 -25.19 6.37
CA ALA A 21 -20.21 -24.85 5.01
C ALA A 21 -20.14 -23.34 4.70
N THR A 22 -20.30 -22.46 5.68
CA THR A 22 -20.12 -21.00 5.51
C THR A 22 -18.64 -20.62 5.44
N VAL A 23 -17.75 -21.34 6.12
CA VAL A 23 -16.29 -21.15 6.01
C VAL A 23 -15.74 -21.67 4.67
N GLU A 24 -16.27 -22.78 4.14
CA GLU A 24 -15.94 -23.25 2.78
C GLU A 24 -16.44 -22.27 1.70
N ASN A 25 -17.64 -21.70 1.86
CA ASN A 25 -18.14 -20.67 0.93
C ASN A 25 -17.41 -19.32 1.07
N ALA A 26 -16.90 -18.97 2.25
CA ALA A 26 -16.08 -17.76 2.45
C ALA A 26 -14.66 -17.90 1.82
N ALA A 27 -14.12 -19.12 1.75
CA ALA A 27 -12.87 -19.39 1.05
C ALA A 27 -12.98 -19.25 -0.48
N ASP A 28 -14.18 -19.41 -1.05
CA ASP A 28 -14.42 -19.30 -2.49
C ASP A 28 -14.67 -17.86 -2.98
N VAL A 29 -14.94 -16.89 -2.10
CA VAL A 29 -15.32 -15.52 -2.51
C VAL A 29 -14.13 -14.54 -2.62
N ALA A 30 -12.92 -14.88 -2.17
CA ALA A 30 -11.76 -13.97 -2.23
C ALA A 30 -10.79 -14.24 -3.40
N ARG A 31 -11.30 -14.46 -4.61
CA ARG A 31 -10.50 -14.33 -5.85
C ARG A 31 -11.30 -13.63 -6.94
N THR A 32 -11.54 -12.33 -6.77
CA THR A 32 -11.89 -11.51 -7.94
C THR A 32 -10.74 -11.61 -8.93
N SER A 33 -10.96 -12.37 -10.01
CA SER A 33 -9.97 -12.62 -11.05
C SER A 33 -9.34 -11.32 -11.50
N ILE A 34 -8.00 -11.28 -11.59
CA ILE A 34 -7.22 -10.15 -12.10
C ILE A 34 -7.81 -9.64 -13.41
N TRP A 35 -8.31 -10.55 -14.24
CA TRP A 35 -9.01 -10.25 -15.49
C TRP A 35 -10.25 -9.37 -15.31
N ARG A 36 -11.07 -9.62 -14.28
CA ARG A 36 -12.24 -8.78 -13.99
C ARG A 36 -11.85 -7.39 -13.50
N ARG A 37 -10.72 -7.24 -12.80
CA ARG A 37 -10.22 -5.93 -12.37
C ARG A 37 -9.67 -5.15 -13.56
N LEU A 38 -8.91 -5.81 -14.43
CA LEU A 38 -8.35 -5.23 -15.64
C LEU A 38 -9.46 -4.79 -16.62
N LEU A 39 -10.53 -5.58 -16.77
CA LEU A 39 -11.69 -5.22 -17.60
C LEU A 39 -12.52 -4.04 -17.05
N LYS A 40 -12.35 -3.69 -15.77
CA LYS A 40 -12.99 -2.51 -15.17
C LYS A 40 -12.12 -1.25 -15.27
N ASP A 41 -10.84 -1.39 -15.62
CA ASP A 41 -9.95 -0.26 -15.83
C ASP A 41 -10.12 0.28 -17.27
N PRO A 42 -10.64 1.52 -17.46
CA PRO A 42 -10.87 2.06 -18.78
C PRO A 42 -9.58 2.25 -19.58
N GLN A 43 -8.45 2.55 -18.93
CA GLN A 43 -7.15 2.68 -19.60
C GLN A 43 -6.69 1.32 -20.12
N ALA A 44 -6.82 0.27 -19.32
CA ALA A 44 -6.47 -1.09 -19.73
C ALA A 44 -7.34 -1.58 -20.91
N VAL A 45 -8.66 -1.36 -20.84
CA VAL A 45 -9.58 -1.78 -21.90
C VAL A 45 -9.30 -1.06 -23.21
N VAL A 46 -9.13 0.27 -23.19
CA VAL A 46 -8.86 1.06 -24.40
C VAL A 46 -7.54 0.65 -25.05
N THR A 47 -6.46 0.58 -24.27
CA THR A 47 -5.13 0.25 -24.79
C THR A 47 -5.04 -1.19 -25.28
N ALA A 48 -5.63 -2.15 -24.57
CA ALA A 48 -5.72 -3.54 -25.03
C ALA A 48 -6.58 -3.67 -26.30
N SER A 49 -7.69 -2.96 -26.41
CA SER A 49 -8.54 -2.99 -27.61
C SER A 49 -7.82 -2.43 -28.83
N ILE A 50 -7.10 -1.31 -28.69
CA ILE A 50 -6.32 -0.73 -29.79
C ILE A 50 -5.24 -1.71 -30.24
N LEU A 51 -4.47 -2.28 -29.31
CA LEU A 51 -3.44 -3.28 -29.66
C LEU A 51 -4.05 -4.50 -30.33
N PHE A 52 -5.17 -5.02 -29.81
CA PHE A 52 -5.87 -6.15 -30.41
C PHE A 52 -6.28 -5.87 -31.86
N ILE A 53 -6.88 -4.70 -32.12
CA ILE A 53 -7.28 -4.30 -33.48
C ILE A 53 -6.06 -4.21 -34.40
N ILE A 54 -4.99 -3.54 -33.98
CA ILE A 54 -3.78 -3.37 -34.80
C ILE A 54 -3.15 -4.73 -35.13
N PHE A 55 -2.95 -5.60 -34.13
CA PHE A 55 -2.36 -6.92 -34.37
C PHE A 55 -3.30 -7.84 -35.17
N ALA A 56 -4.62 -7.74 -34.99
CA ALA A 56 -5.59 -8.46 -35.80
C ALA A 56 -5.50 -8.04 -37.29
N LEU A 57 -5.36 -6.74 -37.58
CA LEU A 57 -5.13 -6.25 -38.94
C LEU A 57 -3.81 -6.80 -39.52
N GLY A 58 -2.75 -6.89 -38.72
CA GLY A 58 -1.50 -7.54 -39.10
C GLY A 58 -1.67 -9.02 -39.45
N VAL A 59 -2.37 -9.80 -38.62
CA VAL A 59 -2.61 -11.23 -38.89
C VAL A 59 -3.49 -11.43 -40.12
N LEU A 60 -4.48 -10.57 -40.33
CA LEU A 60 -5.41 -10.62 -41.46
C LEU A 60 -4.83 -10.05 -42.75
N THR A 61 -3.54 -9.67 -42.79
CA THR A 61 -2.89 -9.10 -43.97
C THR A 61 -3.19 -9.88 -45.27
N PRO A 62 -3.05 -11.22 -45.34
CA PRO A 62 -3.27 -11.95 -46.58
C PRO A 62 -4.70 -11.84 -47.14
N LEU A 63 -5.67 -11.45 -46.30
CA LEU A 63 -7.07 -11.25 -46.70
C LEU A 63 -7.39 -9.79 -47.02
N LEU A 64 -6.59 -8.85 -46.51
CA LEU A 64 -6.82 -7.41 -46.59
C LEU A 64 -6.01 -6.71 -47.68
N THR A 65 -4.97 -7.35 -48.22
CA THR A 65 -4.05 -6.75 -49.19
C THR A 65 -4.19 -7.37 -50.57
N GLN A 66 -4.14 -6.53 -51.59
CA GLN A 66 -4.21 -6.94 -53.00
C GLN A 66 -2.83 -7.22 -53.61
N HIS A 67 -1.79 -6.56 -53.10
CA HIS A 67 -0.42 -6.62 -53.60
C HIS A 67 0.49 -7.39 -52.63
N GLY A 68 1.62 -7.88 -53.14
CA GLY A 68 2.72 -8.37 -52.31
C GLY A 68 3.46 -7.24 -51.59
N PRO A 69 4.08 -7.47 -50.41
CA PRO A 69 4.78 -6.43 -49.64
C PRO A 69 5.99 -5.80 -50.34
N ASN A 70 6.57 -6.50 -51.32
CA ASN A 70 7.69 -6.03 -52.12
C ASN A 70 7.33 -5.90 -53.61
N GLU A 71 6.06 -6.07 -53.95
CA GLU A 71 5.57 -5.85 -55.32
C GLU A 71 5.64 -4.36 -55.62
N ALA A 72 6.35 -4.01 -56.68
CA ALA A 72 6.64 -2.63 -57.06
C ALA A 72 6.11 -2.36 -58.46
N ASP A 73 5.33 -1.29 -58.59
CA ASP A 73 4.87 -0.77 -59.88
C ASP A 73 5.48 0.61 -60.11
N LEU A 74 6.33 0.72 -61.15
CA LEU A 74 7.03 1.95 -61.50
C LEU A 74 6.07 3.09 -61.91
N SER A 75 4.84 2.77 -62.32
CA SER A 75 3.82 3.79 -62.61
C SER A 75 3.18 4.39 -61.36
N MET A 76 3.37 3.75 -60.21
CA MET A 76 2.79 4.12 -58.91
C MET A 76 3.81 4.70 -57.93
N VAL A 77 4.99 5.13 -58.42
CA VAL A 77 6.01 5.80 -57.59
C VAL A 77 5.43 7.08 -57.02
N ASN A 78 5.48 7.22 -55.69
CA ASN A 78 4.89 8.33 -54.96
C ASN A 78 3.40 8.55 -55.26
N ALA A 79 2.65 7.47 -55.56
CA ALA A 79 1.22 7.59 -55.79
C ALA A 79 0.51 8.20 -54.56
N PRO A 80 -0.38 9.18 -54.75
CA PRO A 80 -1.03 9.87 -53.64
C PRO A 80 -1.99 8.93 -52.88
N VAL A 81 -2.30 9.31 -51.65
CA VAL A 81 -3.28 8.61 -50.80
C VAL A 81 -4.64 8.53 -51.52
N GLY A 82 -5.27 7.35 -51.49
CA GLY A 82 -6.56 7.11 -52.14
C GLY A 82 -6.47 6.71 -53.62
N THR A 83 -5.28 6.51 -54.17
CA THR A 83 -5.10 5.92 -55.50
C THR A 83 -5.74 4.52 -55.54
N PRO A 84 -6.51 4.14 -56.59
CA PRO A 84 -7.13 2.82 -56.67
C PRO A 84 -6.09 1.70 -56.52
N GLY A 85 -6.34 0.77 -55.58
CA GLY A 85 -5.39 -0.30 -55.23
C GLY A 85 -4.29 0.09 -54.24
N TYR A 86 -4.12 1.38 -53.94
CA TYR A 86 -3.11 1.93 -53.02
C TYR A 86 -3.78 2.84 -51.97
N PRO A 87 -4.47 2.27 -50.95
CA PRO A 87 -5.28 3.03 -50.00
C PRO A 87 -4.49 4.13 -49.26
N LEU A 88 -3.23 3.84 -48.90
CA LEU A 88 -2.32 4.78 -48.25
C LEU A 88 -1.27 5.38 -49.20
N GLY A 89 -1.41 5.17 -50.51
CA GLY A 89 -0.46 5.62 -51.52
C GLY A 89 0.69 4.64 -51.78
N GLY A 90 1.53 5.00 -52.76
CA GLY A 90 2.73 4.27 -53.16
C GLY A 90 3.99 4.91 -52.61
N ASP A 91 4.99 4.10 -52.24
CA ASP A 91 6.27 4.58 -51.73
C ASP A 91 7.24 5.08 -52.84
N GLU A 92 8.45 5.50 -52.44
CA GLU A 92 9.52 5.96 -53.36
C GLU A 92 9.92 4.91 -54.43
N ALA A 93 9.54 3.65 -54.24
CA ALA A 93 9.79 2.54 -55.16
C ALA A 93 8.51 2.00 -55.82
N GLY A 94 7.36 2.65 -55.64
CA GLY A 94 6.08 2.23 -56.22
C GLY A 94 5.41 1.04 -55.53
N ARG A 95 5.79 0.77 -54.27
CA ARG A 95 5.20 -0.31 -53.44
C ARG A 95 4.06 0.21 -52.60
N ASP A 96 3.06 -0.63 -52.36
CA ASP A 96 1.88 -0.26 -51.55
C ASP A 96 2.23 -0.07 -50.06
N ILE A 97 2.04 1.16 -49.57
CA ILE A 97 2.29 1.54 -48.18
C ILE A 97 1.36 0.80 -47.22
N TRP A 98 0.09 0.57 -47.60
CA TRP A 98 -0.87 -0.15 -46.76
C TRP A 98 -0.43 -1.58 -46.50
N THR A 99 -0.10 -2.31 -47.57
CA THR A 99 0.38 -3.69 -47.49
C THR A 99 1.67 -3.80 -46.66
N ARG A 100 2.63 -2.89 -46.85
CA ARG A 100 3.88 -2.86 -46.09
C ARG A 100 3.67 -2.51 -44.62
N LEU A 101 2.72 -1.62 -44.32
CA LEU A 101 2.37 -1.24 -42.95
C LEU A 101 1.82 -2.45 -42.16
N LEU A 102 0.89 -3.21 -42.75
CA LEU A 102 0.31 -4.39 -42.11
C LEU A 102 1.35 -5.51 -41.90
N HIS A 103 2.26 -5.73 -42.87
CA HIS A 103 3.39 -6.63 -42.67
C HIS A 103 4.33 -6.17 -41.56
N SER A 104 4.53 -4.85 -41.41
CA SER A 104 5.37 -4.28 -40.35
C SER A 104 4.79 -4.52 -38.95
N VAL A 105 3.46 -4.58 -38.82
CA VAL A 105 2.80 -4.99 -37.57
C VAL A 105 3.20 -6.41 -37.17
N ASN A 106 3.25 -7.35 -38.12
CA ASN A 106 3.68 -8.72 -37.85
C ASN A 106 5.16 -8.78 -37.44
N THR A 107 6.03 -8.05 -38.14
CA THR A 107 7.46 -7.95 -37.79
C THR A 107 7.63 -7.41 -36.36
N ALA A 108 6.89 -6.35 -36.00
CA ALA A 108 6.90 -5.79 -34.65
C ALA A 108 6.38 -6.79 -33.59
N GLY A 109 5.27 -7.48 -33.86
CA GLY A 109 4.70 -8.48 -32.95
C GLY A 109 5.63 -9.66 -32.69
N ILE A 110 6.25 -10.20 -33.75
CA ILE A 110 7.24 -11.29 -33.64
C ILE A 110 8.48 -10.81 -32.88
N SER A 111 8.94 -9.59 -33.14
CA SER A 111 10.09 -9.00 -32.44
C SER A 111 9.83 -8.83 -30.95
N ALA A 112 8.64 -8.30 -30.61
CA ALA A 112 8.18 -8.17 -29.23
C ALA A 112 8.13 -9.52 -28.52
N LEU A 113 7.54 -10.53 -29.16
CA LEU A 113 7.39 -11.87 -28.61
C LEU A 113 8.75 -12.52 -28.37
N ILE A 114 9.62 -12.59 -29.38
CA ILE A 114 10.93 -13.25 -29.27
C ILE A 114 11.80 -12.53 -28.23
N GLY A 115 11.95 -11.21 -28.35
CA GLY A 115 12.81 -10.43 -27.46
C GLY A 115 12.36 -10.50 -26.00
N THR A 116 11.06 -10.34 -25.76
CA THR A 116 10.50 -10.38 -24.40
C THR A 116 10.54 -11.79 -23.81
N SER A 117 10.14 -12.81 -24.57
CA SER A 117 10.16 -14.19 -24.08
C SER A 117 11.58 -14.64 -23.75
N MET A 118 12.58 -14.27 -24.55
CA MET A 118 13.98 -14.59 -24.25
C MET A 118 14.49 -13.84 -23.01
N ALA A 119 14.19 -12.54 -22.89
CA ALA A 119 14.56 -11.75 -21.72
C ALA A 119 13.95 -12.28 -20.42
N LEU A 120 12.65 -12.62 -20.45
CA LEU A 120 11.94 -13.20 -19.31
C LEU A 120 12.46 -14.60 -18.99
N LEU A 121 12.67 -15.47 -19.99
CA LEU A 121 13.18 -16.83 -19.77
C LEU A 121 14.54 -16.79 -19.07
N VAL A 122 15.51 -16.05 -19.63
CA VAL A 122 16.87 -15.99 -19.09
C VAL A 122 16.89 -15.27 -17.75
N GLY A 123 16.23 -14.11 -17.66
CA GLY A 123 16.28 -13.26 -16.47
C GLY A 123 15.47 -13.81 -15.29
N VAL A 124 14.28 -14.37 -15.50
CA VAL A 124 13.49 -14.98 -14.42
C VAL A 124 14.20 -16.22 -13.88
N VAL A 125 14.66 -17.13 -14.75
CA VAL A 125 15.34 -18.36 -14.31
C VAL A 125 16.60 -18.00 -13.51
N ALA A 126 17.45 -17.12 -14.04
CA ALA A 126 18.66 -16.72 -13.33
C ALA A 126 18.38 -15.92 -12.06
N GLY A 127 17.35 -15.06 -12.05
CA GLY A 127 16.98 -14.26 -10.89
C GLY A 127 16.44 -15.10 -9.74
N LEU A 128 15.60 -16.10 -10.06
CA LEU A 128 15.14 -17.11 -9.12
C LEU A 128 16.32 -17.88 -8.51
N VAL A 129 17.25 -18.34 -9.36
CA VAL A 129 18.43 -19.08 -8.90
C VAL A 129 19.34 -18.20 -8.04
N GLY A 130 19.67 -16.99 -8.50
CA GLY A 130 20.56 -16.06 -7.83
C GLY A 130 20.00 -15.48 -6.53
N GLY A 131 18.67 -15.36 -6.42
CA GLY A 131 18.01 -14.87 -5.21
C GLY A 131 17.79 -15.96 -4.16
N TYR A 132 17.43 -17.18 -4.58
CA TYR A 132 17.03 -18.26 -3.67
C TYR A 132 18.21 -19.05 -3.13
N PHE A 133 19.18 -19.41 -3.98
CA PHE A 133 20.30 -20.26 -3.57
C PHE A 133 21.44 -19.45 -2.90
N GLY A 134 22.37 -20.16 -2.26
CA GLY A 134 23.38 -19.56 -1.38
C GLY A 134 24.33 -18.56 -2.05
N ARG A 135 25.13 -17.86 -1.23
CA ARG A 135 25.99 -16.72 -1.61
C ARG A 135 26.90 -16.96 -2.83
N ARG A 136 27.35 -18.19 -3.08
CA ARG A 136 28.18 -18.54 -4.25
C ARG A 136 27.42 -18.42 -5.57
N LEU A 137 26.21 -18.98 -5.64
CA LEU A 137 25.34 -18.92 -6.83
C LEU A 137 24.85 -17.49 -7.07
N GLN A 138 24.55 -16.76 -6.00
CA GLN A 138 24.25 -15.34 -6.06
C GLN A 138 25.41 -14.55 -6.70
N GLY A 139 26.64 -14.74 -6.21
CA GLY A 139 27.82 -14.06 -6.76
C GLY A 139 28.09 -14.41 -8.23
N ALA A 140 27.97 -15.69 -8.59
CA ALA A 140 28.18 -16.15 -9.98
C ALA A 140 27.16 -15.55 -10.96
N THR A 141 25.88 -15.56 -10.60
CA THR A 141 24.83 -14.96 -11.43
C THR A 141 25.00 -13.44 -11.51
N GLU A 142 25.34 -12.77 -10.40
CA GLU A 142 25.54 -11.32 -10.41
C GLU A 142 26.71 -10.91 -11.31
N TRP A 143 27.81 -11.64 -11.25
CA TRP A 143 28.97 -11.41 -12.12
C TRP A 143 28.60 -11.59 -13.60
N LEU A 144 27.89 -12.67 -13.94
CA LEU A 144 27.47 -12.95 -15.31
C LEU A 144 26.57 -11.83 -15.89
N PHE A 145 25.55 -11.41 -15.15
CA PHE A 145 24.62 -10.38 -15.62
C PHE A 145 25.24 -8.97 -15.59
N SER A 146 26.20 -8.73 -14.70
CA SER A 146 27.01 -7.51 -14.73
C SER A 146 27.90 -7.47 -15.97
N LEU A 147 28.46 -8.61 -16.38
CA LEU A 147 29.25 -8.73 -17.61
C LEU A 147 28.39 -8.47 -18.86
N ILE A 148 27.15 -8.96 -18.92
CA ILE A 148 26.24 -8.67 -20.04
C ILE A 148 25.97 -7.16 -20.16
N MET A 149 25.80 -6.47 -19.03
CA MET A 149 25.54 -5.03 -18.98
C MET A 149 26.73 -4.15 -19.39
N THR A 150 27.95 -4.69 -19.49
CA THR A 150 29.11 -3.91 -19.96
C THR A 150 29.07 -3.68 -21.47
N PHE A 151 28.32 -4.51 -22.21
CA PHE A 151 28.21 -4.39 -23.65
C PHE A 151 27.14 -3.36 -24.04
N PRO A 152 27.46 -2.38 -24.92
CA PRO A 152 26.47 -1.47 -25.47
C PRO A 152 25.54 -2.24 -26.42
N GLY A 153 24.31 -2.53 -25.96
CA GLY A 153 23.43 -3.50 -26.61
C GLY A 153 23.14 -3.22 -28.09
N VAL A 154 22.78 -1.99 -28.45
CA VAL A 154 22.52 -1.62 -29.86
C VAL A 154 23.77 -1.78 -30.73
N LEU A 155 24.92 -1.31 -30.25
CA LEU A 155 26.18 -1.42 -30.99
C LEU A 155 26.56 -2.89 -31.23
N LEU A 156 26.37 -3.75 -30.22
CA LEU A 156 26.61 -5.18 -30.34
C LEU A 156 25.72 -5.82 -31.41
N LEU A 157 24.43 -5.46 -31.48
CA LEU A 157 23.53 -5.96 -32.51
C LEU A 157 23.95 -5.54 -33.92
N ILE A 158 24.44 -4.30 -34.08
CA ILE A 158 24.97 -3.81 -35.36
C ILE A 158 26.21 -4.63 -35.76
N ILE A 159 27.15 -4.84 -34.82
CA ILE A 159 28.37 -5.62 -35.08
C ILE A 159 28.06 -7.08 -35.43
N LEU A 160 27.01 -7.66 -34.83
CA LEU A 160 26.58 -9.03 -35.10
C LEU A 160 25.72 -9.18 -36.36
N MET A 161 25.40 -8.08 -37.06
CA MET A 161 24.60 -8.12 -38.28
C MET A 161 25.11 -9.13 -39.33
N PRO A 162 26.43 -9.18 -39.68
CA PRO A 162 26.93 -10.13 -40.67
C PRO A 162 26.74 -11.59 -40.24
N VAL A 163 26.76 -11.86 -38.94
CA VAL A 163 26.57 -13.20 -38.36
C VAL A 163 25.11 -13.60 -38.39
N THR A 164 24.20 -12.66 -38.12
CA THR A 164 22.74 -12.90 -38.13
C THR A 164 22.14 -12.95 -39.54
N GLY A 165 22.90 -12.59 -40.59
CA GLY A 165 22.39 -12.49 -41.95
C GLY A 165 21.29 -11.43 -42.13
N GLY A 166 21.15 -10.51 -41.18
CA GLY A 166 20.06 -9.52 -41.16
C GLY A 166 18.69 -10.09 -40.79
N ASP A 167 18.61 -11.33 -40.28
CA ASP A 167 17.37 -11.90 -39.77
C ASP A 167 17.00 -11.28 -38.41
N TYR A 168 15.95 -10.46 -38.42
CA TYR A 168 15.44 -9.78 -37.24
C TYR A 168 15.07 -10.75 -36.11
N ARG A 169 14.68 -12.00 -36.41
CA ARG A 169 14.32 -12.99 -35.38
C ARG A 169 15.55 -13.37 -34.54
N VAL A 170 16.68 -13.59 -35.20
CA VAL A 170 17.95 -13.89 -34.54
C VAL A 170 18.46 -12.66 -33.79
N THR A 171 18.38 -11.48 -34.40
CA THR A 171 18.73 -10.21 -33.75
C THR A 171 17.91 -9.98 -32.47
N MET A 172 16.61 -10.26 -32.49
CA MET A 172 15.74 -10.11 -31.32
C MET A 172 15.99 -11.17 -30.25
N LEU A 173 16.42 -12.37 -30.63
CA LEU A 173 16.85 -13.39 -29.67
C LEU A 173 18.08 -12.92 -28.89
N ILE A 174 19.09 -12.37 -29.60
CA ILE A 174 20.28 -11.78 -28.97
C ILE A 174 19.89 -10.58 -28.11
N PHE A 175 19.02 -9.70 -28.63
CA PHE A 175 18.55 -8.54 -27.88
C PHE A 175 17.81 -8.92 -26.58
N GLY A 176 17.00 -9.98 -26.61
CA GLY A 176 16.34 -10.50 -25.42
C GLY A 176 17.33 -10.91 -24.32
N VAL A 177 18.46 -11.55 -24.68
CA VAL A 177 19.55 -11.85 -23.74
C VAL A 177 20.15 -10.57 -23.16
N LEU A 178 20.29 -9.52 -23.97
CA LEU A 178 20.81 -8.21 -23.52
C LEU A 178 19.84 -7.47 -22.58
N LEU A 179 18.53 -7.73 -22.67
CA LEU A 179 17.52 -7.20 -21.74
C LEU A 179 17.36 -8.02 -20.46
N ALA A 180 17.80 -9.29 -20.46
CA ALA A 180 17.67 -10.21 -19.33
C ALA A 180 18.26 -9.69 -18.00
N PRO A 181 19.36 -8.90 -17.94
CA PRO A 181 19.85 -8.31 -16.68
C PRO A 181 18.83 -7.46 -15.93
N GLY A 182 17.96 -6.74 -16.65
CA GLY A 182 16.88 -5.96 -16.03
C GLY A 182 15.90 -6.86 -15.28
N VAL A 183 15.42 -7.93 -15.93
CA VAL A 183 14.53 -8.92 -15.31
C VAL A 183 15.23 -9.65 -14.15
N TYR A 184 16.48 -10.08 -14.36
CA TYR A 184 17.28 -10.76 -13.35
C TYR A 184 17.34 -9.96 -12.05
N ARG A 185 17.64 -8.65 -12.12
CA ARG A 185 17.72 -7.78 -10.94
C ARG A 185 16.39 -7.68 -10.20
N ILE A 186 15.29 -7.48 -10.92
CA ILE A 186 13.93 -7.39 -10.35
C ILE A 186 13.60 -8.70 -9.62
N VAL A 187 13.71 -9.83 -10.31
CA VAL A 187 13.35 -11.15 -9.78
C VAL A 187 14.23 -11.51 -8.60
N ARG A 188 15.55 -11.32 -8.70
CA ARG A 188 16.49 -11.61 -7.60
C ARG A 188 16.13 -10.82 -6.34
N ASN A 189 15.91 -9.51 -6.47
CA ASN A 189 15.62 -8.65 -5.32
C ASN A 189 14.30 -9.04 -4.64
N LEU A 190 13.27 -9.37 -5.42
CA LEU A 190 11.99 -9.84 -4.88
C LEU A 190 12.12 -11.20 -4.19
N VAL A 191 12.88 -12.13 -4.77
CA VAL A 191 13.15 -13.44 -4.16
C VAL A 191 13.90 -13.30 -2.85
N LEU A 192 14.86 -12.37 -2.76
CA LEU A 192 15.59 -12.10 -1.52
C LEU A 192 14.67 -11.61 -0.39
N GLY A 193 13.66 -10.81 -0.71
CA GLY A 193 12.65 -10.37 0.26
C GLY A 193 11.71 -11.49 0.69
N VAL A 194 11.36 -12.39 -0.24
CA VAL A 194 10.34 -13.43 -0.01
C VAL A 194 10.90 -14.74 0.58
N LYS A 195 12.18 -15.07 0.34
CA LYS A 195 12.71 -16.43 0.64
C LYS A 195 12.76 -16.81 2.13
N ASN A 196 12.64 -15.83 3.02
CA ASN A 196 12.65 -16.00 4.48
C ASN A 196 11.26 -15.72 5.10
N GLU A 197 10.21 -15.68 4.28
CA GLU A 197 8.83 -15.56 4.77
C GLU A 197 8.37 -16.86 5.43
N LEU A 198 7.52 -16.74 6.45
CA LEU A 198 7.06 -17.87 7.28
C LEU A 198 6.43 -19.00 6.45
N TYR A 199 5.71 -18.68 5.38
CA TYR A 199 5.10 -19.71 4.51
C TYR A 199 6.12 -20.44 3.62
N VAL A 200 7.25 -19.81 3.30
CA VAL A 200 8.36 -20.45 2.56
C VAL A 200 9.14 -21.37 3.49
N ASP A 201 9.39 -20.94 4.73
CA ASP A 201 10.05 -21.76 5.73
C ASP A 201 9.17 -22.94 6.16
N ALA A 202 7.85 -22.75 6.33
CA ALA A 202 6.91 -23.84 6.55
C ALA A 202 6.92 -24.87 5.40
N ALA A 203 7.01 -24.42 4.14
CA ALA A 203 7.14 -25.31 2.98
C ALA A 203 8.47 -26.09 3.00
N ARG A 204 9.55 -25.48 3.48
CA ARG A 204 10.86 -26.15 3.63
C ARG A 204 10.84 -27.20 4.73
N VAL A 205 10.27 -26.87 5.90
CA VAL A 205 10.17 -27.76 7.06
C VAL A 205 9.22 -28.94 6.78
N SER A 206 8.18 -28.74 5.96
CA SER A 206 7.29 -29.82 5.49
C SER A 206 7.89 -30.69 4.38
N GLY A 207 9.16 -30.48 4.00
CA GLY A 207 9.89 -31.36 3.08
C GLY A 207 9.62 -31.12 1.59
N LEU A 208 9.06 -29.97 1.20
CA LEU A 208 8.90 -29.66 -0.23
C LEU A 208 10.26 -29.42 -0.89
N GLY A 209 10.44 -30.00 -2.08
CA GLY A 209 11.65 -29.77 -2.89
C GLY A 209 11.78 -28.32 -3.37
N ASN A 210 13.02 -27.84 -3.47
CA ASN A 210 13.35 -26.45 -3.86
C ASN A 210 12.65 -25.99 -5.15
N PHE A 211 12.54 -26.86 -6.16
CA PHE A 211 11.85 -26.52 -7.41
C PHE A 211 10.36 -26.25 -7.20
N ARG A 212 9.71 -27.01 -6.31
CA ARG A 212 8.29 -26.83 -5.97
C ARG A 212 8.07 -25.56 -5.16
N ILE A 213 8.99 -25.24 -4.24
CA ILE A 213 8.98 -23.99 -3.48
C ILE A 213 9.12 -22.79 -4.44
N LEU A 214 10.11 -22.83 -5.32
CA LEU A 214 10.37 -21.78 -6.31
C LEU A 214 9.19 -21.58 -7.26
N SER A 215 8.63 -22.63 -7.84
CA SER A 215 7.55 -22.53 -8.83
C SER A 215 6.19 -22.19 -8.24
N ARG A 216 5.82 -22.76 -7.09
CA ARG A 216 4.46 -22.65 -6.53
C ARG A 216 4.31 -21.59 -5.45
N HIS A 217 5.36 -21.31 -4.68
CA HIS A 217 5.30 -20.36 -3.56
C HIS A 217 5.98 -19.03 -3.93
N VAL A 218 7.23 -19.07 -4.38
CA VAL A 218 8.00 -17.84 -4.65
C VAL A 218 7.56 -17.17 -5.94
N LEU A 219 7.58 -17.90 -7.07
CA LEU A 219 7.22 -17.35 -8.39
C LEU A 219 5.78 -16.83 -8.43
N PHE A 220 4.87 -17.51 -7.72
CA PHE A 220 3.47 -17.10 -7.64
C PHE A 220 3.29 -15.72 -6.99
N VAL A 221 4.12 -15.41 -5.99
CA VAL A 221 4.08 -14.12 -5.26
C VAL A 221 4.70 -13.02 -6.11
N ILE A 222 5.81 -13.30 -6.80
CA ILE A 222 6.57 -12.27 -7.55
C ILE A 222 6.13 -12.13 -9.02
N ARG A 223 5.14 -12.90 -9.50
CA ARG A 223 4.70 -12.88 -10.91
C ARG A 223 4.18 -11.51 -11.37
N GLY A 224 3.62 -10.71 -10.47
CA GLY A 224 3.06 -9.40 -10.80
C GLY A 224 4.09 -8.48 -11.45
N PRO A 225 5.19 -8.13 -10.74
CA PRO A 225 6.31 -7.37 -11.30
C PRO A 225 6.91 -7.97 -12.59
N ILE A 226 6.96 -9.29 -12.74
CA ILE A 226 7.47 -9.96 -13.94
C ILE A 226 6.56 -9.70 -15.16
N ILE A 227 5.24 -9.80 -14.97
CA ILE A 227 4.25 -9.53 -16.02
C ILE A 227 4.34 -8.06 -16.47
N ILE A 228 4.47 -7.14 -15.50
CA ILE A 228 4.61 -5.71 -15.76
C ILE A 228 5.88 -5.43 -16.57
N ALA A 229 7.02 -5.98 -16.14
CA ALA A 229 8.29 -5.84 -16.87
C ALA A 229 8.19 -6.38 -18.30
N GLY A 230 7.46 -7.48 -18.52
CA GLY A 230 7.22 -8.04 -19.84
C GLY A 230 6.56 -7.05 -20.82
N ALA A 231 5.57 -6.27 -20.36
CA ALA A 231 4.90 -5.28 -21.20
C ALA A 231 5.86 -4.16 -21.67
N PHE A 232 6.71 -3.65 -20.76
CA PHE A 232 7.73 -2.65 -21.10
C PHE A 232 8.81 -3.19 -22.05
N MET A 233 9.20 -4.45 -21.86
CA MET A 233 10.20 -5.11 -22.71
C MET A 233 9.67 -5.36 -24.12
N ALA A 234 8.39 -5.67 -24.27
CA ALA A 234 7.74 -5.80 -25.58
C ALA A 234 7.83 -4.47 -26.36
N GLY A 235 7.52 -3.35 -25.73
CA GLY A 235 7.66 -2.02 -26.34
C GLY A 235 9.12 -1.70 -26.70
N SER A 236 10.06 -2.03 -25.80
CA SER A 236 11.50 -1.80 -26.02
C SER A 236 12.05 -2.64 -27.18
N ALA A 237 11.61 -3.90 -27.33
CA ALA A 237 11.99 -4.77 -28.44
C ALA A 237 11.49 -4.23 -29.78
N ILE A 238 10.25 -3.74 -29.86
CA ILE A 238 9.72 -3.10 -31.07
C ILE A 238 10.51 -1.83 -31.41
N ALA A 239 10.80 -1.00 -30.41
CA ALA A 239 11.54 0.25 -30.60
C ALA A 239 12.97 -0.01 -31.09
N VAL A 240 13.68 -0.98 -30.50
CA VAL A 240 15.06 -1.31 -30.93
C VAL A 240 15.07 -1.97 -32.30
N GLN A 241 14.15 -2.89 -32.60
CA GLN A 241 14.07 -3.47 -33.94
C GLN A 241 13.79 -2.41 -35.01
N SER A 242 12.86 -1.51 -34.74
CA SER A 242 12.54 -0.39 -35.64
C SER A 242 13.71 0.57 -35.76
N GLY A 243 14.41 0.88 -34.67
CA GLY A 243 15.61 1.72 -34.69
C GLY A 243 16.74 1.12 -35.53
N LEU A 244 17.01 -0.17 -35.39
CA LEU A 244 18.01 -0.87 -36.21
C LEU A 244 17.63 -0.86 -37.69
N ALA A 245 16.38 -1.20 -38.02
CA ALA A 245 15.92 -1.18 -39.40
C ALA A 245 15.93 0.23 -40.01
N PHE A 246 15.68 1.27 -39.21
CA PHE A 246 15.81 2.67 -39.64
C PHE A 246 17.26 3.03 -40.01
N LEU A 247 18.23 2.52 -39.24
CA LEU A 247 19.66 2.69 -39.52
C LEU A 247 20.16 1.84 -40.70
N GLY A 248 19.27 1.09 -41.37
CA GLY A 248 19.63 0.17 -42.45
C GLY A 248 20.19 -1.18 -41.98
N VAL A 249 20.05 -1.49 -40.69
CA VAL A 249 20.52 -2.75 -40.09
C VAL A 249 19.38 -3.76 -40.10
N GLY A 250 19.44 -4.71 -41.03
CA GLY A 250 18.48 -5.80 -41.20
C GLY A 250 18.18 -6.10 -42.66
N SER A 251 17.24 -7.02 -42.91
CA SER A 251 16.78 -7.33 -44.27
C SER A 251 15.93 -6.21 -44.87
N VAL A 252 16.29 -5.76 -46.07
CA VAL A 252 15.51 -4.78 -46.87
C VAL A 252 14.25 -5.41 -47.47
N GLN A 253 14.20 -6.74 -47.53
CA GLN A 253 13.09 -7.52 -48.09
C GLN A 253 11.96 -7.73 -47.09
N ILE A 254 12.18 -7.52 -45.80
CA ILE A 254 11.17 -7.71 -44.77
C ILE A 254 10.63 -6.34 -44.35
N PRO A 255 9.35 -6.03 -44.61
CA PRO A 255 8.77 -4.77 -44.15
C PRO A 255 8.88 -4.63 -42.64
N SER A 256 9.32 -3.46 -42.21
CA SER A 256 9.33 -3.05 -40.81
C SER A 256 9.08 -1.55 -40.70
N PHE A 257 8.57 -1.11 -39.55
CA PHE A 257 8.32 0.31 -39.31
C PHE A 257 9.58 1.14 -39.52
N GLY A 258 10.71 0.69 -38.98
CA GLY A 258 12.01 1.34 -39.16
C GLY A 258 12.40 1.57 -40.62
N ALA A 259 12.32 0.53 -41.44
CA ALA A 259 12.68 0.63 -42.86
C ALA A 259 11.71 1.53 -43.65
N MET A 260 10.41 1.49 -43.32
CA MET A 260 9.41 2.38 -43.93
C MET A 260 9.65 3.83 -43.53
N ILE A 261 9.92 4.10 -42.25
CA ILE A 261 10.23 5.43 -41.73
C ILE A 261 11.51 5.96 -42.39
N ALA A 262 12.55 5.14 -42.54
CA ALA A 262 13.79 5.56 -43.21
C ALA A 262 13.55 5.94 -44.69
N SER A 263 12.73 5.15 -45.40
CA SER A 263 12.37 5.43 -46.80
C SER A 263 11.56 6.73 -46.90
N GLY A 264 10.51 6.86 -46.08
CA GLY A 264 9.70 8.09 -46.01
C GLY A 264 10.49 9.32 -45.57
N PHE A 265 11.49 9.15 -44.69
CA PHE A 265 12.38 10.24 -44.26
C PHE A 265 13.27 10.73 -45.40
N ARG A 266 13.81 9.84 -46.23
CA ARG A 266 14.59 10.23 -47.43
C ARG A 266 13.71 10.94 -48.46
N ASN A 267 12.44 10.55 -48.56
CA ASN A 267 11.49 11.11 -49.51
C ASN A 267 10.60 12.25 -48.91
N LEU A 268 10.95 12.75 -47.72
CA LEU A 268 10.11 13.63 -46.91
C LEU A 268 9.73 14.94 -47.61
N TYR A 269 10.62 15.45 -48.45
CA TYR A 269 10.40 16.71 -49.19
C TYR A 269 9.54 16.55 -50.45
N ILE A 270 9.28 15.31 -50.89
CA ILE A 270 8.47 15.01 -52.06
C ILE A 270 7.06 14.61 -51.63
N GLU A 271 6.96 13.56 -50.81
CA GLU A 271 5.67 13.05 -50.34
C GLU A 271 5.70 12.79 -48.82
N PRO A 272 5.40 13.81 -47.99
CA PRO A 272 5.53 13.73 -46.54
C PRO A 272 4.65 12.65 -45.88
N THR A 273 3.54 12.28 -46.54
CA THR A 273 2.57 11.30 -46.03
C THR A 273 3.17 9.91 -45.86
N GLN A 274 4.21 9.57 -46.63
CA GLN A 274 4.90 8.26 -46.54
C GLN A 274 5.61 8.05 -45.20
N PHE A 275 6.09 9.13 -44.57
CA PHE A 275 6.69 9.08 -43.24
C PHE A 275 5.64 8.98 -42.13
N LEU A 276 4.49 9.63 -42.32
CA LEU A 276 3.47 9.81 -41.27
C LEU A 276 2.86 8.49 -40.79
N TRP A 277 2.38 7.64 -41.70
CA TRP A 277 1.65 6.41 -41.37
C TRP A 277 2.45 5.38 -40.57
N PRO A 278 3.68 5.00 -40.97
CA PRO A 278 4.48 4.05 -40.19
C PRO A 278 4.91 4.64 -38.84
N SER A 279 5.23 5.93 -38.75
CA SER A 279 5.58 6.59 -37.48
C SER A 279 4.39 6.68 -36.52
N LEU A 280 3.20 7.04 -37.00
CA LEU A 280 2.00 7.10 -36.17
C LEU A 280 1.63 5.72 -35.63
N THR A 281 1.65 4.70 -36.49
CA THR A 281 1.32 3.32 -36.10
C THR A 281 2.31 2.78 -35.06
N LEU A 282 3.62 2.97 -35.29
CA LEU A 282 4.66 2.61 -34.34
C LEU A 282 4.50 3.34 -32.99
N GLY A 283 4.20 4.65 -33.04
CA GLY A 283 3.95 5.47 -31.86
C GLY A 283 2.74 4.98 -31.06
N VAL A 284 1.62 4.68 -31.73
CA VAL A 284 0.40 4.16 -31.10
C VAL A 284 0.64 2.80 -30.45
N ILE A 285 1.31 1.86 -31.15
CA ILE A 285 1.65 0.54 -30.58
C ILE A 285 2.51 0.72 -29.33
N THR A 286 3.55 1.54 -29.40
CA THR A 286 4.49 1.75 -28.29
C THR A 286 3.79 2.42 -27.10
N ALA A 287 2.99 3.46 -27.35
CA ALA A 287 2.22 4.15 -26.31
C ALA A 287 1.21 3.22 -25.65
N CYS A 288 0.47 2.41 -26.42
CA CYS A 288 -0.50 1.47 -25.86
C CYS A 288 0.18 0.39 -25.02
N LEU A 289 1.34 -0.14 -25.42
CA LEU A 289 2.09 -1.12 -24.63
C LEU A 289 2.56 -0.54 -23.28
N VAL A 290 3.07 0.69 -23.29
CA VAL A 290 3.51 1.39 -22.07
C VAL A 290 2.32 1.67 -21.15
N LEU A 291 1.22 2.22 -21.69
CA LEU A 291 0.01 2.53 -20.91
C LEU A 291 -0.68 1.27 -20.38
N LEU A 292 -0.69 0.18 -21.16
CA LEU A 292 -1.19 -1.12 -20.72
C LEU A 292 -0.31 -1.71 -19.62
N GLY A 293 1.02 -1.56 -19.72
CA GLY A 293 1.96 -1.95 -18.67
C GLY A 293 1.72 -1.21 -17.35
N ASN A 294 1.43 0.09 -17.41
CA ASN A 294 1.05 0.88 -16.23
C ASN A 294 -0.29 0.45 -15.63
N ALA A 295 -1.32 0.20 -16.45
CA ALA A 295 -2.61 -0.27 -15.96
C ALA A 295 -2.51 -1.68 -15.33
N LEU A 296 -1.71 -2.57 -15.93
CA LEU A 296 -1.36 -3.87 -15.34
C LEU A 296 -0.65 -3.70 -13.99
N ARG A 297 0.24 -2.72 -13.87
CA ARG A 297 0.91 -2.40 -12.60
C ARG A 297 -0.09 -1.97 -11.53
N ASP A 298 -0.94 -1.00 -11.84
CA ASP A 298 -1.89 -0.44 -10.88
C ASP A 298 -2.94 -1.47 -10.41
N THR A 299 -3.31 -2.42 -11.29
CA THR A 299 -4.24 -3.51 -10.95
C THR A 299 -3.60 -4.64 -10.15
N LEU A 300 -2.29 -4.88 -10.32
CA LEU A 300 -1.54 -5.98 -9.69
C LEU A 300 -0.87 -5.58 -8.36
N GLU A 301 -0.38 -4.34 -8.22
CA GLU A 301 0.24 -3.84 -6.98
C GLU A 301 -0.80 -3.55 -5.87
N GLY A 302 -2.10 -3.69 -6.17
CA GLY A 302 -3.16 -3.19 -5.31
C GLY A 302 -3.25 -1.68 -5.46
N SER A 303 -4.45 -1.15 -5.65
CA SER A 303 -4.65 0.27 -5.89
C SER A 303 -3.87 1.09 -4.87
N LYS A 304 -2.96 1.96 -5.35
CA LYS A 304 -2.51 3.10 -4.56
C LYS A 304 -3.78 3.70 -3.94
N PRO A 305 -3.85 3.89 -2.61
CA PRO A 305 -4.97 4.60 -2.02
C PRO A 305 -5.07 5.92 -2.75
N LYS A 306 -6.15 6.09 -3.51
CA LYS A 306 -6.43 7.31 -4.26
C LYS A 306 -6.40 8.41 -3.21
N ALA A 307 -5.60 9.47 -3.40
CA ALA A 307 -5.50 10.56 -2.43
C ALA A 307 -6.92 10.99 -2.04
N VAL A 308 -7.34 10.57 -0.85
CA VAL A 308 -8.71 10.73 -0.40
C VAL A 308 -8.85 12.19 -0.06
N LYS A 309 -9.84 12.85 -0.66
CA LYS A 309 -10.26 14.16 -0.18
C LYS A 309 -10.73 13.98 1.26
N MET A 310 -9.93 14.37 2.24
CA MET A 310 -10.41 14.57 3.60
C MET A 310 -11.66 15.47 3.53
N GLY A 311 -12.74 15.04 4.18
CA GLY A 311 -13.92 15.88 4.39
C GLY A 311 -15.04 15.68 3.37
N LYS A 312 -15.83 14.62 3.56
CA LYS A 312 -17.28 14.85 3.74
C LYS A 312 -17.53 14.56 5.22
N GLY A 313 -18.24 15.45 5.90
CA GLY A 313 -18.52 15.31 7.34
C GLY A 313 -19.11 13.94 7.68
N GLN A 314 -19.08 13.58 8.97
CA GLN A 314 -19.58 12.29 9.45
C GLN A 314 -20.94 11.99 8.84
N ARG A 315 -21.06 10.81 8.21
CA ARG A 315 -22.33 10.36 7.65
C ARG A 315 -23.15 9.79 8.81
N VAL A 316 -24.19 10.51 9.17
CA VAL A 316 -25.16 10.12 10.21
C VAL A 316 -26.37 9.52 9.52
N ILE A 317 -26.87 8.38 10.00
CA ILE A 317 -28.05 7.70 9.43
C ILE A 317 -29.36 8.23 10.05
N GLU A 318 -29.36 8.57 11.34
CA GLU A 318 -30.56 9.01 12.07
C GLU A 318 -30.46 10.46 12.55
N ASP A 319 -31.59 11.17 12.56
CA ASP A 319 -31.71 12.48 13.21
C ASP A 319 -31.61 12.27 14.74
N LEU A 320 -30.60 12.88 15.36
CA LEU A 320 -30.33 12.74 16.78
C LEU A 320 -31.41 13.47 17.62
N PRO A 321 -31.94 12.86 18.69
CA PRO A 321 -32.89 13.53 19.57
C PRO A 321 -32.23 14.73 20.29
N GLU A 322 -32.83 15.91 20.16
CA GLU A 322 -32.48 17.09 20.96
C GLU A 322 -32.97 16.90 22.41
N GLU A 323 -32.08 16.47 23.32
CA GLU A 323 -32.36 16.54 24.76
C GLU A 323 -31.85 17.85 25.39
N GLU A 324 -32.71 18.47 26.21
CA GLU A 324 -32.44 19.64 27.04
C GLU A 324 -31.45 19.32 28.19
N PRO A 325 -30.57 20.27 28.56
CA PRO A 325 -29.55 20.07 29.58
C PRO A 325 -30.16 19.86 30.98
N VAL A 326 -29.76 18.80 31.68
CA VAL A 326 -30.16 18.54 33.08
C VAL A 326 -29.19 19.24 34.01
N ASP A 327 -29.72 20.00 34.97
CA ASP A 327 -28.94 20.90 35.85
C ASP A 327 -28.08 20.11 36.87
N GLY A 328 -26.88 19.77 36.41
CA GLY A 328 -25.74 19.14 37.11
C GLY A 328 -24.51 19.00 36.19
N GLU A 329 -24.56 19.63 35.01
CA GLU A 329 -23.79 19.32 33.81
C GLU A 329 -22.47 20.09 33.65
N ARG A 330 -22.19 21.10 34.48
CA ARG A 330 -21.01 21.97 34.29
C ARG A 330 -19.67 21.26 34.54
N GLU A 331 -19.70 20.12 35.22
CA GLU A 331 -18.51 19.35 35.56
C GLU A 331 -18.07 18.39 34.43
N VAL A 332 -19.00 17.92 33.58
CA VAL A 332 -18.70 16.97 32.50
C VAL A 332 -18.25 17.72 31.25
N LEU A 333 -16.98 17.54 30.86
CA LEU A 333 -16.40 18.17 29.69
C LEU A 333 -16.75 17.42 28.40
N LEU A 334 -16.62 16.10 28.38
CA LEU A 334 -16.96 15.25 27.24
C LEU A 334 -18.02 14.25 27.66
N ARG A 335 -19.11 14.17 26.91
CA ARG A 335 -20.19 13.21 27.10
C ARG A 335 -20.45 12.49 25.78
N ILE A 336 -20.21 11.18 25.79
CA ILE A 336 -20.55 10.26 24.71
C ILE A 336 -21.75 9.45 25.20
N ARG A 337 -22.83 9.39 24.41
CA ARG A 337 -24.03 8.61 24.72
C ARG A 337 -24.39 7.73 23.54
N ASP A 338 -24.56 6.44 23.82
CA ASP A 338 -25.05 5.41 22.90
C ASP A 338 -24.39 5.47 21.51
N LEU A 339 -23.10 5.79 21.47
CA LEU A 339 -22.35 5.95 20.22
C LEU A 339 -22.30 4.61 19.49
N MET A 340 -22.78 4.62 18.25
CA MET A 340 -22.70 3.48 17.33
C MET A 340 -21.90 3.83 16.08
N VAL A 341 -20.82 3.10 15.83
CA VAL A 341 -19.96 3.26 14.65
C VAL A 341 -19.94 1.95 13.87
N ALA A 342 -20.25 2.02 12.57
CA ALA A 342 -20.27 0.87 11.69
C ALA A 342 -19.47 1.10 10.40
N TYR A 343 -19.02 0.00 9.79
CA TYR A 343 -18.30 -0.02 8.52
C TYR A 343 -19.02 -0.88 7.49
N PRO A 344 -19.03 -0.51 6.20
CA PRO A 344 -19.55 -1.36 5.15
C PRO A 344 -18.64 -2.58 4.96
N SER A 345 -19.24 -3.76 4.98
CA SER A 345 -18.60 -5.01 4.63
C SER A 345 -18.50 -5.16 3.09
N PRO A 346 -17.68 -6.10 2.58
CA PRO A 346 -17.64 -6.40 1.16
C PRO A 346 -18.99 -6.86 0.56
N SER A 347 -19.92 -7.37 1.39
CA SER A 347 -21.29 -7.72 0.98
C SER A 347 -22.24 -6.50 0.93
N GLY A 348 -21.82 -5.35 1.47
CA GLY A 348 -22.62 -4.12 1.55
C GLY A 348 -23.41 -3.96 2.85
N GLU A 349 -23.34 -4.94 3.76
CA GLU A 349 -23.93 -4.86 5.11
C GLU A 349 -23.08 -3.98 6.03
N LEU A 350 -23.70 -3.32 7.01
CA LEU A 350 -22.98 -2.53 8.01
C LEU A 350 -22.54 -3.44 9.16
N ASN A 351 -21.23 -3.55 9.36
CA ASN A 351 -20.63 -4.21 10.51
C ASN A 351 -20.39 -3.18 11.62
N VAL A 352 -21.10 -3.33 12.75
CA VAL A 352 -20.97 -2.45 13.90
C VAL A 352 -19.66 -2.77 14.64
N VAL A 353 -18.83 -1.75 14.85
CA VAL A 353 -17.51 -1.85 15.51
C VAL A 353 -17.52 -1.17 16.88
N VAL A 354 -18.39 -0.18 17.07
CA VAL A 354 -18.71 0.40 18.38
C VAL A 354 -20.23 0.32 18.52
N ASP A 355 -20.71 -0.28 19.60
CA ASP A 355 -22.13 -0.53 19.86
C ASP A 355 -22.53 0.11 21.20
N SER A 356 -23.42 1.11 21.10
CA SER A 356 -24.06 1.77 22.24
C SER A 356 -23.09 2.26 23.31
N LEU A 357 -21.94 2.80 22.91
CA LEU A 357 -20.92 3.24 23.87
C LEU A 357 -21.35 4.54 24.56
N SER A 358 -21.36 4.50 25.90
CA SER A 358 -21.61 5.66 26.76
C SER A 358 -20.42 5.90 27.70
N LEU A 359 -19.93 7.14 27.73
CA LEU A 359 -18.73 7.55 28.46
C LEU A 359 -18.84 9.03 28.87
N ASN A 360 -18.39 9.38 30.07
CA ASN A 360 -18.25 10.78 30.50
C ASN A 360 -16.82 11.05 30.96
N VAL A 361 -16.29 12.23 30.61
CA VAL A 361 -15.00 12.75 31.10
C VAL A 361 -15.25 14.10 31.74
N ARG A 362 -14.90 14.26 33.02
CA ARG A 362 -15.02 15.54 33.73
C ARG A 362 -13.82 16.45 33.45
N ARG A 363 -13.97 17.73 33.78
CA ARG A 363 -12.87 18.69 33.75
C ARG A 363 -11.80 18.29 34.77
N GLY A 364 -10.53 18.38 34.39
CA GLY A 364 -9.43 18.04 35.27
C GLY A 364 -9.33 16.54 35.61
N GLU A 365 -10.06 15.66 34.91
CA GLU A 365 -10.05 14.21 35.13
C GLU A 365 -9.19 13.50 34.09
N ILE A 366 -8.48 12.45 34.51
CA ILE A 366 -7.86 11.47 33.62
C ILE A 366 -8.78 10.23 33.54
N MET A 367 -9.46 10.10 32.40
CA MET A 367 -10.35 8.98 32.10
C MET A 367 -9.64 7.93 31.25
N GLY A 368 -9.53 6.70 31.76
CA GLY A 368 -8.99 5.56 31.03
C GLY A 368 -10.06 4.86 30.19
N LEU A 369 -9.81 4.66 28.89
CA LEU A 369 -10.60 3.77 28.03
C LEU A 369 -9.74 2.55 27.67
N VAL A 370 -10.09 1.39 28.22
CA VAL A 370 -9.23 0.20 28.23
C VAL A 370 -9.89 -0.99 27.57
N GLY A 371 -9.11 -1.80 26.85
CA GLY A 371 -9.58 -3.04 26.23
C GLY A 371 -8.58 -3.61 25.24
N GLU A 372 -8.82 -4.82 24.74
CA GLU A 372 -7.97 -5.47 23.74
C GLU A 372 -7.89 -4.70 22.40
N SER A 373 -6.86 -5.00 21.61
CA SER A 373 -6.75 -4.46 20.25
C SER A 373 -7.99 -4.82 19.43
N GLY A 374 -8.54 -3.85 18.70
CA GLY A 374 -9.78 -4.03 17.93
C GLY A 374 -11.07 -3.90 18.73
N SER A 375 -11.04 -3.56 20.02
CA SER A 375 -12.26 -3.39 20.83
C SER A 375 -13.09 -2.15 20.49
N GLY A 376 -12.59 -1.21 19.67
CA GLY A 376 -13.31 -0.01 19.23
C GLY A 376 -12.80 1.32 19.80
N LYS A 377 -11.81 1.31 20.69
CA LYS A 377 -11.33 2.51 21.41
C LYS A 377 -10.86 3.66 20.51
N SER A 378 -9.99 3.39 19.54
CA SER A 378 -9.52 4.42 18.60
C SER A 378 -10.66 4.94 17.71
N GLN A 379 -11.70 4.13 17.46
CA GLN A 379 -12.88 4.61 16.73
C GLN A 379 -13.71 5.58 17.57
N THR A 380 -13.81 5.36 18.88
CA THR A 380 -14.42 6.32 19.81
C THR A 380 -13.65 7.66 19.82
N ALA A 381 -12.31 7.61 19.85
CA ALA A 381 -11.46 8.80 19.75
C ALA A 381 -11.66 9.53 18.41
N PHE A 382 -11.64 8.82 17.29
CA PHE A 382 -11.82 9.40 15.96
C PHE A 382 -13.24 9.92 15.70
N ALA A 383 -14.26 9.30 16.28
CA ALA A 383 -15.62 9.79 16.28
C ALA A 383 -15.71 11.13 17.00
N THR A 384 -15.07 11.24 18.18
CA THR A 384 -15.01 12.48 18.96
C THR A 384 -14.31 13.61 18.19
N LEU A 385 -13.23 13.29 17.47
CA LEU A 385 -12.47 14.26 16.67
C LEU A 385 -13.09 14.55 15.29
N GLY A 386 -14.13 13.83 14.86
CA GLY A 386 -14.67 13.98 13.51
C GLY A 386 -13.68 13.60 12.39
N VAL A 387 -12.79 12.64 12.66
CA VAL A 387 -11.73 12.18 11.73
C VAL A 387 -11.85 10.70 11.37
N LEU A 388 -13.02 10.11 11.61
CA LEU A 388 -13.32 8.74 11.16
C LEU A 388 -13.02 8.58 9.65
N PRO A 389 -12.56 7.40 9.22
CA PRO A 389 -12.38 7.08 7.80
C PRO A 389 -13.67 7.33 7.01
N PRO A 390 -13.61 7.71 5.72
CA PRO A 390 -14.80 8.01 4.92
C PRO A 390 -15.79 6.84 4.80
N GLU A 391 -15.31 5.62 4.95
CA GLU A 391 -16.12 4.41 4.92
C GLU A 391 -16.92 4.22 6.20
N ALA A 392 -16.46 4.78 7.33
CA ALA A 392 -17.14 4.68 8.61
C ALA A 392 -18.44 5.50 8.59
N VAL A 393 -19.45 4.96 9.27
CA VAL A 393 -20.77 5.56 9.40
C VAL A 393 -21.13 5.62 10.88
N ILE A 394 -21.58 6.77 11.35
CA ILE A 394 -22.17 6.89 12.68
C ILE A 394 -23.65 6.52 12.53
N VAL A 395 -24.03 5.42 13.15
CA VAL A 395 -25.38 4.86 13.04
C VAL A 395 -26.33 5.59 14.01
N GLY A 396 -25.83 5.95 15.18
CA GLY A 396 -26.58 6.66 16.21
C GLY A 396 -25.68 7.11 17.37
N GLY A 397 -26.29 7.80 18.34
CA GLY A 397 -25.63 8.33 19.53
C GLY A 397 -25.20 9.79 19.42
N SER A 398 -24.73 10.34 20.53
CA SER A 398 -24.37 11.76 20.69
C SER A 398 -22.96 11.90 21.25
N ILE A 399 -22.23 12.92 20.80
CA ILE A 399 -20.95 13.33 21.39
C ILE A 399 -21.03 14.82 21.68
N ARG A 400 -21.22 15.18 22.95
CA ARG A 400 -21.22 16.57 23.41
C ARG A 400 -19.90 16.91 24.08
N PHE A 401 -19.30 18.01 23.64
CA PHE A 401 -18.09 18.58 24.23
C PHE A 401 -18.38 20.01 24.72
N ASP A 402 -18.19 20.26 26.00
CA ASP A 402 -18.51 21.53 26.68
C ASP A 402 -19.95 22.00 26.37
N GLY A 403 -20.90 21.05 26.43
CA GLY A 403 -22.32 21.27 26.11
C GLY A 403 -22.65 21.37 24.62
N ARG A 404 -21.65 21.42 23.73
CA ARG A 404 -21.84 21.50 22.27
C ARG A 404 -21.84 20.12 21.62
N GLU A 405 -22.88 19.82 20.85
CA GLU A 405 -22.92 18.61 20.01
C GLU A 405 -21.86 18.67 18.90
N LEU A 406 -21.06 17.60 18.78
CA LEU A 406 -19.99 17.48 17.79
C LEU A 406 -20.43 16.69 16.56
N ILE A 407 -21.32 15.71 16.72
CA ILE A 407 -21.80 14.91 15.59
C ILE A 407 -22.61 15.81 14.65
N GLY A 408 -22.35 15.69 13.35
CA GLY A 408 -23.02 16.49 12.32
C GLY A 408 -22.41 17.87 12.08
N LEU A 409 -21.44 18.32 12.89
CA LEU A 409 -20.72 19.56 12.61
C LEU A 409 -19.98 19.48 11.26
N THR A 410 -19.98 20.59 10.54
CA THR A 410 -19.22 20.70 9.30
C THR A 410 -17.71 20.67 9.57
N ASP A 411 -16.92 20.31 8.56
CA ASP A 411 -15.45 20.30 8.70
C ASP A 411 -14.89 21.67 9.12
N ARG A 412 -15.54 22.77 8.68
CA ARG A 412 -15.18 24.14 9.06
C ARG A 412 -15.42 24.38 10.56
N GLU A 413 -16.53 23.88 11.10
CA GLU A 413 -16.85 24.01 12.52
C GLU A 413 -15.94 23.13 13.38
N MET A 414 -15.67 21.89 12.94
CA MET A 414 -14.73 20.99 13.63
C MET A 414 -13.30 21.50 13.66
N ARG A 415 -12.86 22.32 12.68
CA ARG A 415 -11.54 22.98 12.73
C ARG A 415 -11.39 23.96 13.89
N ALA A 416 -12.47 24.55 14.39
CA ALA A 416 -12.42 25.43 15.55
C ALA A 416 -12.33 24.65 16.88
N VAL A 417 -12.57 23.33 16.84
CA VAL A 417 -12.49 22.42 17.99
C VAL A 417 -11.16 21.66 17.97
N ARG A 418 -10.78 21.10 16.81
CA ARG A 418 -9.57 20.29 16.63
C ARG A 418 -8.31 21.14 16.72
N GLY A 419 -7.37 20.68 17.55
CA GLY A 419 -6.07 21.32 17.75
C GLY A 419 -6.12 22.56 18.64
N THR A 420 -7.30 23.10 18.95
CA THR A 420 -7.51 24.26 19.83
C THR A 420 -8.13 23.87 21.16
N GLU A 421 -9.31 23.26 21.13
CA GLU A 421 -10.03 22.85 22.34
C GLU A 421 -9.81 21.38 22.68
N ILE A 422 -9.68 20.54 21.64
CA ILE A 422 -9.34 19.12 21.75
C ILE A 422 -8.03 18.87 21.02
N ALA A 423 -7.04 18.34 21.72
CA ALA A 423 -5.78 17.88 21.14
C ALA A 423 -5.72 16.35 21.09
N TYR A 424 -4.85 15.82 20.22
CA TYR A 424 -4.70 14.39 20.00
C TYR A 424 -3.22 14.00 19.98
N ILE A 425 -2.88 12.94 20.71
CA ILE A 425 -1.58 12.27 20.63
C ILE A 425 -1.82 10.89 20.00
N PRO A 426 -1.17 10.59 18.86
CA PRO A 426 -1.33 9.31 18.17
C PRO A 426 -0.53 8.17 18.80
N GLN A 427 -0.93 6.93 18.48
CA GLN A 427 -0.37 5.66 18.98
C GLN A 427 1.12 5.42 18.71
N GLU A 428 1.64 5.87 17.56
CA GLU A 428 3.02 5.62 17.18
C GLU A 428 3.74 6.92 16.79
N PRO A 429 4.70 7.40 17.58
CA PRO A 429 5.30 8.71 17.35
C PRO A 429 6.06 8.81 16.03
N MET A 430 6.80 7.76 15.69
CA MET A 430 7.71 7.76 14.53
C MET A 430 6.98 7.70 13.20
N SER A 431 5.82 7.01 13.12
CA SER A 431 5.02 6.92 11.90
C SER A 431 4.15 8.15 11.67
N ASN A 432 3.95 8.99 12.70
CA ASN A 432 3.20 10.24 12.61
C ASN A 432 4.05 11.47 12.24
N LEU A 433 5.38 11.33 12.20
CA LEU A 433 6.29 12.36 11.70
C LEU A 433 6.78 11.99 10.30
N ASP A 434 6.64 12.89 9.34
CA ASP A 434 7.14 12.67 7.98
C ASP A 434 8.68 12.68 7.99
N PRO A 435 9.36 11.58 7.58
CA PRO A 435 10.81 11.47 7.66
C PRO A 435 11.55 12.43 6.72
N ASN A 436 10.87 13.05 5.76
CA ASN A 436 11.47 13.99 4.81
C ASN A 436 11.55 15.43 5.36
N PHE A 437 10.92 15.71 6.50
CA PHE A 437 10.89 17.05 7.10
C PHE A 437 11.49 17.04 8.51
N ARG A 438 12.12 18.16 8.89
CA ARG A 438 12.60 18.36 10.26
C ARG A 438 11.44 18.38 11.24
N VAL A 439 11.66 17.83 12.44
CA VAL A 439 10.66 17.74 13.51
C VAL A 439 10.06 19.10 13.80
N GLY A 440 10.88 20.11 14.09
CA GLY A 440 10.42 21.45 14.42
C GLY A 440 9.59 22.12 13.33
N ALA A 441 9.87 21.84 12.06
CA ALA A 441 9.09 22.39 10.94
C ALA A 441 7.66 21.83 10.91
N GLN A 442 7.50 20.54 11.23
CA GLN A 442 6.20 19.87 11.32
C GLN A 442 5.38 20.39 12.51
N LEU A 443 6.02 20.50 13.69
CA LEU A 443 5.35 21.00 14.89
C LEU A 443 4.86 22.45 14.73
N VAL A 444 5.69 23.31 14.12
CA VAL A 444 5.33 24.72 13.86
C VAL A 444 4.12 24.86 12.96
N GLU A 445 3.95 23.98 11.97
CA GLU A 445 2.78 24.03 11.10
C GLU A 445 1.50 23.67 11.85
N GLY A 446 1.55 22.63 12.70
CA GLY A 446 0.42 22.25 13.56
C GLY A 446 -0.01 23.37 14.51
N VAL A 447 0.96 24.00 15.19
CA VAL A 447 0.68 25.13 16.10
C VAL A 447 0.08 26.31 15.35
N ARG A 448 0.63 26.66 14.19
CA ARG A 448 0.09 27.77 13.38
C ARG A 448 -1.31 27.48 12.85
N ALA A 449 -1.61 26.22 12.52
CA ALA A 449 -2.94 25.82 12.11
C ALA A 449 -3.97 25.91 13.26
N ALA A 450 -3.54 25.61 14.49
CA ALA A 450 -4.39 25.66 15.67
C ALA A 450 -4.63 27.09 16.19
N ILE A 451 -3.57 27.81 16.54
CA ILE A 451 -3.66 29.11 17.25
C ILE A 451 -3.31 30.31 16.37
N GLY A 452 -2.91 30.11 15.12
CA GLY A 452 -2.48 31.17 14.23
C GLY A 452 -1.08 31.71 14.54
N GLY A 453 -0.85 32.99 14.25
CA GLY A 453 0.40 33.68 14.58
C GLY A 453 1.54 33.51 13.56
N SER A 454 2.67 34.15 13.87
CA SER A 454 3.85 34.13 13.00
C SER A 454 4.65 32.84 13.15
N LYS A 455 5.42 32.48 12.12
CA LYS A 455 6.34 31.33 12.18
C LYS A 455 7.38 31.47 13.31
N ALA A 456 7.83 32.69 13.59
CA ALA A 456 8.80 32.97 14.64
C ALA A 456 8.20 32.75 16.05
N GLU A 457 6.95 33.15 16.24
CA GLU A 457 6.22 32.96 17.49
C GLU A 457 5.93 31.49 17.75
N ALA A 458 5.42 30.76 16.76
CA ALA A 458 5.21 29.32 16.86
C ALA A 458 6.50 28.56 17.15
N ARG A 459 7.63 28.96 16.52
CA ARG A 459 8.95 28.39 16.83
C ARG A 459 9.34 28.60 18.29
N ARG A 460 9.12 29.81 18.84
CA ARG A 460 9.42 30.10 20.24
C ARG A 460 8.60 29.21 21.18
N ILE A 461 7.28 29.14 20.96
CA ILE A 461 6.37 28.30 21.75
C ILE A 461 6.82 26.84 21.72
N ILE A 462 7.12 26.29 20.53
CA ILE A 462 7.58 24.91 20.41
C ILE A 462 8.90 24.68 21.17
N LEU A 463 9.88 25.58 21.10
CA LEU A 463 11.15 25.39 21.82
C LEU A 463 10.95 25.41 23.35
N GLU A 464 10.08 26.30 23.85
CA GLU A 464 9.71 26.35 25.27
C GLU A 464 9.00 25.06 25.71
N LEU A 465 8.08 24.54 24.90
CA LEU A 465 7.34 23.31 25.21
C LEU A 465 8.19 22.05 25.07
N LEU A 466 9.10 21.98 24.09
CA LEU A 466 10.08 20.90 24.01
C LEU A 466 10.92 20.85 25.28
N GLN A 467 11.37 22.00 25.79
CA GLN A 467 12.08 22.08 27.05
C GLN A 467 11.19 21.65 28.23
N ARG A 468 9.93 22.10 28.30
CA ARG A 468 8.96 21.72 29.35
C ARG A 468 8.67 20.22 29.35
N CYS A 469 8.63 19.59 28.18
CA CYS A 469 8.44 18.16 28.00
C CYS A 469 9.73 17.35 28.24
N GLY A 470 10.80 17.96 28.77
CA GLY A 470 12.01 17.24 29.19
C GLY A 470 13.03 16.96 28.07
N ILE A 471 12.92 17.64 26.91
CA ILE A 471 13.96 17.56 25.87
C ILE A 471 15.18 18.35 26.32
N ALA A 472 16.29 17.65 26.56
CA ALA A 472 17.54 18.25 27.05
C ALA A 472 18.15 19.29 26.09
N ASP A 473 18.01 19.07 24.78
CA ASP A 473 18.45 20.00 23.74
C ASP A 473 17.31 20.29 22.76
N PRO A 474 16.43 21.27 23.09
CA PRO A 474 15.28 21.62 22.25
C PRO A 474 15.70 22.10 20.87
N GLN A 475 16.81 22.85 20.77
CA GLN A 475 17.25 23.43 19.51
C GLN A 475 17.74 22.34 18.55
N ARG A 476 18.54 21.40 19.03
CA ARG A 476 18.97 20.24 18.23
C ARG A 476 17.77 19.41 17.79
N THR A 477 16.87 19.07 18.70
CA THR A 477 15.68 18.25 18.41
C THR A 477 14.77 18.93 17.38
N TYR A 478 14.58 20.24 17.49
CA TYR A 478 13.84 21.04 16.51
C TYR A 478 14.44 20.94 15.10
N ASP A 479 15.78 20.95 14.99
CA ASP A 479 16.50 20.90 13.73
C ASP A 479 16.76 19.48 13.18
N SER A 480 16.50 18.45 13.99
CA SER A 480 16.63 17.04 13.63
C SER A 480 15.49 16.54 12.73
N TYR A 481 15.78 15.48 11.97
CA TYR A 481 14.78 14.65 11.31
C TYR A 481 14.27 13.55 12.25
N PRO A 482 13.08 12.97 11.99
CA PRO A 482 12.51 11.93 12.85
C PRO A 482 13.45 10.74 13.10
N PHE A 483 14.19 10.29 12.08
CA PHE A 483 15.14 9.18 12.20
C PHE A 483 16.42 9.52 13.00
N GLU A 484 16.60 10.75 13.45
CA GLU A 484 17.76 11.22 14.24
C GLU A 484 17.45 11.33 15.73
N ILE A 485 16.21 11.05 16.15
CA ILE A 485 15.75 11.15 17.55
C ILE A 485 15.21 9.80 18.05
N SER A 486 15.20 9.58 19.37
CA SER A 486 14.63 8.37 19.95
C SER A 486 13.10 8.40 19.93
N GLY A 487 12.46 7.23 20.08
CA GLY A 487 11.00 7.14 20.19
C GLY A 487 10.43 8.00 21.33
N GLY A 488 11.09 8.00 22.50
CA GLY A 488 10.69 8.85 23.63
C GLY A 488 10.84 10.36 23.34
N MET A 489 11.89 10.76 22.62
CA MET A 489 12.03 12.16 22.18
C MET A 489 10.93 12.55 21.18
N ALA A 490 10.59 11.66 20.25
CA ALA A 490 9.53 11.88 19.29
C ALA A 490 8.17 11.99 19.99
N GLN A 491 7.90 11.14 21.00
CA GLN A 491 6.69 11.21 21.80
C GLN A 491 6.58 12.53 22.56
N ARG A 492 7.65 12.96 23.26
CA ARG A 492 7.72 14.26 23.95
C ARG A 492 7.49 15.43 22.98
N ALA A 493 8.01 15.33 21.76
CA ALA A 493 7.79 16.34 20.72
C ALA A 493 6.33 16.42 20.24
N LEU A 494 5.65 15.28 20.09
CA LEU A 494 4.23 15.24 19.77
C LEU A 494 3.35 15.76 20.92
N ILE A 495 3.68 15.40 22.17
CA ILE A 495 3.03 15.95 23.37
C ILE A 495 3.18 17.47 23.39
N ALA A 496 4.39 17.99 23.20
CA ALA A 496 4.68 19.42 23.16
C ALA A 496 3.82 20.15 22.10
N ALA A 497 3.65 19.57 20.91
CA ALA A 497 2.79 20.15 19.88
C ALA A 497 1.30 20.07 20.23
N ALA A 498 0.85 18.96 20.83
CA ALA A 498 -0.55 18.76 21.23
C ALA A 498 -1.00 19.77 22.30
N ILE A 499 -0.13 20.06 23.29
CA ILE A 499 -0.45 20.98 24.39
C ILE A 499 -0.22 22.45 24.04
N ALA A 500 0.37 22.76 22.87
CA ALA A 500 0.75 24.12 22.52
C ALA A 500 -0.43 25.10 22.43
N SER A 501 -1.63 24.58 22.17
CA SER A 501 -2.88 25.33 22.17
C SER A 501 -3.55 25.45 23.54
N ARG A 502 -3.00 24.80 24.58
CA ARG A 502 -3.61 24.67 25.92
C ARG A 502 -5.05 24.11 25.82
N PRO A 503 -5.21 22.89 25.28
CA PRO A 503 -6.52 22.29 25.05
C PRO A 503 -7.26 22.03 26.37
N LYS A 504 -8.59 22.03 26.32
CA LYS A 504 -9.41 21.60 27.47
C LYS A 504 -9.42 20.08 27.60
N LEU A 505 -9.30 19.36 26.48
CA LEU A 505 -9.26 17.90 26.43
C LEU A 505 -8.06 17.42 25.60
N LEU A 506 -7.28 16.50 26.17
CA LEU A 506 -6.23 15.78 25.47
C LEU A 506 -6.67 14.32 25.29
N ILE A 507 -6.79 13.86 24.04
CA ILE A 507 -7.00 12.45 23.74
C ILE A 507 -5.63 11.83 23.46
N ALA A 508 -5.20 10.91 24.31
CA ALA A 508 -3.94 10.20 24.17
C ALA A 508 -4.20 8.75 23.79
N ASP A 509 -4.00 8.42 22.51
CA ASP A 509 -4.19 7.06 21.99
C ASP A 509 -2.89 6.30 22.08
N GLU A 510 -2.83 5.34 23.00
CA GLU A 510 -1.68 4.48 23.25
C GLU A 510 -0.32 5.24 23.35
N PRO A 511 -0.23 6.29 24.19
CA PRO A 511 0.90 7.22 24.17
C PRO A 511 2.24 6.62 24.64
N THR A 512 2.23 5.40 25.14
CA THR A 512 3.39 4.68 25.66
C THR A 512 3.75 3.45 24.82
N THR A 513 2.99 3.16 23.76
CA THR A 513 3.25 2.01 22.89
C THR A 513 4.60 2.16 22.19
N ALA A 514 5.33 1.04 22.06
CA ALA A 514 6.66 0.96 21.48
C ALA A 514 7.79 1.74 22.21
N LEU A 515 7.57 2.15 23.46
CA LEU A 515 8.60 2.72 24.34
C LEU A 515 9.07 1.69 25.39
N ASP A 516 10.30 1.82 25.87
CA ASP A 516 10.79 1.02 26.99
C ASP A 516 10.11 1.42 28.31
N VAL A 517 10.01 0.49 29.26
CA VAL A 517 9.23 0.64 30.50
C VAL A 517 9.61 1.89 31.30
N THR A 518 10.90 2.25 31.35
CA THR A 518 11.36 3.45 32.05
C THR A 518 10.85 4.71 31.36
N VAL A 519 11.00 4.81 30.03
CA VAL A 519 10.48 5.95 29.27
C VAL A 519 8.95 6.01 29.32
N GLN A 520 8.24 4.87 29.36
CA GLN A 520 6.78 4.87 29.53
C GLN A 520 6.35 5.58 30.81
N ALA A 521 6.96 5.24 31.95
CA ALA A 521 6.68 5.89 33.23
C ALA A 521 6.93 7.41 33.16
N GLU A 522 8.07 7.83 32.61
CA GLU A 522 8.38 9.26 32.48
C GLU A 522 7.39 10.02 31.56
N ILE A 523 6.81 9.37 30.56
CA ILE A 523 5.79 9.96 29.69
C ILE A 523 4.46 10.09 30.41
N LEU A 524 4.10 9.11 31.23
CA LEU A 524 2.87 9.12 32.03
C LEU A 524 2.93 10.18 33.12
N ASP A 525 4.04 10.27 33.84
CA ASP A 525 4.30 11.35 34.81
C ASP A 525 4.20 12.72 34.13
N LEU A 526 4.80 12.87 32.95
CA LEU A 526 4.70 14.11 32.17
C LEU A 526 3.25 14.46 31.82
N LEU A 527 2.44 13.48 31.40
CA LEU A 527 1.04 13.72 31.08
C LEU A 527 0.25 14.15 32.31
N ARG A 528 0.49 13.53 33.46
CA ARG A 528 -0.13 13.90 34.74
C ARG A 528 0.28 15.31 35.18
N ASP A 529 1.57 15.63 35.15
CA ASP A 529 2.07 16.97 35.49
C ASP A 529 1.46 18.05 34.60
N LEU A 530 1.35 17.78 33.29
CA LEU A 530 0.75 18.71 32.33
C LEU A 530 -0.76 18.84 32.55
N GLN A 531 -1.42 17.74 32.94
CA GLN A 531 -2.84 17.71 33.25
C GLN A 531 -3.16 18.62 34.43
N GLU A 532 -2.41 18.48 35.53
CA GLU A 532 -2.52 19.32 36.73
C GLU A 532 -2.15 20.79 36.45
N GLU A 533 -1.07 21.04 35.68
CA GLU A 533 -0.61 22.40 35.36
C GLU A 533 -1.59 23.17 34.45
N LEU A 534 -2.22 22.47 33.50
CA LEU A 534 -3.08 23.08 32.48
C LEU A 534 -4.57 23.00 32.81
N ASP A 535 -4.96 22.31 33.89
CA ASP A 535 -6.36 22.03 34.24
C ASP A 535 -7.15 21.41 33.06
N MET A 536 -6.47 20.53 32.32
CA MET A 536 -7.07 19.84 31.17
C MET A 536 -7.64 18.48 31.60
N ALA A 537 -8.64 17.99 30.88
CA ALA A 537 -9.04 16.59 30.98
C ALA A 537 -8.18 15.74 30.03
N VAL A 538 -7.97 14.47 30.39
CA VAL A 538 -7.25 13.52 29.54
C VAL A 538 -8.12 12.29 29.31
N LEU A 539 -8.34 11.93 28.05
CA LEU A 539 -8.87 10.63 27.67
C LEU A 539 -7.71 9.74 27.25
N LEU A 540 -7.30 8.84 28.14
CA LEU A 540 -6.20 7.90 27.92
C LEU A 540 -6.74 6.60 27.33
N VAL A 541 -6.50 6.36 26.04
CA VAL A 541 -6.86 5.12 25.36
C VAL A 541 -5.67 4.16 25.44
N THR A 542 -5.86 2.97 26.00
CA THR A 542 -4.77 2.00 26.12
C THR A 542 -5.29 0.56 26.18
N HIS A 543 -4.40 -0.41 25.97
CA HIS A 543 -4.65 -1.82 26.24
C HIS A 543 -3.92 -2.32 27.50
N ASN A 544 -3.07 -1.49 28.12
CA ASN A 544 -2.27 -1.86 29.28
C ASN A 544 -2.93 -1.39 30.58
N PHE A 545 -3.39 -2.35 31.39
CA PHE A 545 -4.02 -2.07 32.68
C PHE A 545 -3.02 -1.50 33.70
N GLY A 546 -1.75 -1.91 33.70
CA GLY A 546 -0.75 -1.38 34.64
C GLY A 546 -0.56 0.14 34.50
N VAL A 547 -0.71 0.65 33.28
CA VAL A 547 -0.61 2.09 32.98
C VAL A 547 -1.80 2.88 33.54
N VAL A 548 -3.02 2.35 33.46
CA VAL A 548 -4.21 3.06 33.96
C VAL A 548 -4.31 3.06 35.49
N ALA A 549 -3.77 2.03 36.16
CA ALA A 549 -3.78 1.94 37.63
C ALA A 549 -3.07 3.12 38.29
N ASP A 550 -2.04 3.63 37.64
CA ASP A 550 -1.13 4.62 38.19
C ASP A 550 -1.57 6.07 37.93
N VAL A 551 -2.32 6.30 36.84
CA VAL A 551 -2.56 7.65 36.30
C VAL A 551 -4.04 8.02 36.17
N CYS A 552 -4.96 7.06 36.03
CA CYS A 552 -6.36 7.36 35.77
C CYS A 552 -7.17 7.53 37.06
N ASP A 553 -8.14 8.45 37.05
CA ASP A 553 -9.12 8.62 38.12
C ASP A 553 -10.28 7.63 37.99
N ASN A 554 -10.82 7.51 36.76
CA ASN A 554 -11.85 6.56 36.40
C ASN A 554 -11.44 5.75 35.16
N ILE A 555 -12.02 4.56 35.02
CA ILE A 555 -11.72 3.62 33.94
C ILE A 555 -13.02 3.08 33.37
N THR A 556 -13.11 3.04 32.04
CA THR A 556 -14.12 2.32 31.27
C THR A 556 -13.47 1.16 30.53
N VAL A 557 -13.96 -0.05 30.79
CA VAL A 557 -13.49 -1.29 30.16
C VAL A 557 -14.40 -1.63 28.98
N MET A 558 -13.78 -1.89 27.82
CA MET A 558 -14.44 -2.13 26.54
C MET A 558 -13.99 -3.44 25.90
N GLN A 559 -14.92 -4.24 25.39
CA GLN A 559 -14.66 -5.46 24.64
C GLN A 559 -15.57 -5.52 23.42
N SER A 560 -15.06 -5.90 22.25
CA SER A 560 -15.88 -6.18 21.06
C SER A 560 -16.90 -5.09 20.72
N GLY A 561 -16.55 -3.81 20.87
CA GLY A 561 -17.43 -2.69 20.56
C GLY A 561 -18.30 -2.20 21.71
N VAL A 562 -18.40 -2.92 22.82
CA VAL A 562 -19.30 -2.60 23.94
C VAL A 562 -18.56 -2.21 25.21
N VAL A 563 -19.15 -1.31 26.00
CA VAL A 563 -18.69 -1.00 27.36
C VAL A 563 -19.21 -2.08 28.30
N LEU A 564 -18.30 -2.68 29.08
CA LEU A 564 -18.61 -3.77 30.00
C LEU A 564 -18.64 -3.33 31.46
N GLU A 565 -17.77 -2.39 31.82
CA GLU A 565 -17.63 -1.92 33.20
C GLU A 565 -17.11 -0.48 33.21
N THR A 566 -17.55 0.33 34.17
CA THR A 566 -17.05 1.69 34.38
C THR A 566 -17.08 2.03 35.86
N GLY A 567 -15.99 2.58 36.37
CA GLY A 567 -15.88 2.94 37.79
C GLY A 567 -14.60 3.71 38.09
N SER A 568 -14.37 4.02 39.36
CA SER A 568 -13.08 4.58 39.80
C SER A 568 -11.97 3.57 39.52
N ALA A 569 -10.76 4.06 39.26
CA ALA A 569 -9.61 3.19 39.08
C ALA A 569 -9.44 2.26 40.30
N VAL A 570 -9.63 2.78 41.51
CA VAL A 570 -9.58 1.99 42.75
C VAL A 570 -10.62 0.85 42.74
N ASP A 571 -11.87 1.14 42.38
CA ASP A 571 -12.93 0.13 42.38
C ASP A 571 -12.70 -0.93 41.30
N ILE A 572 -12.29 -0.53 40.09
CA ILE A 572 -12.01 -1.45 38.98
C ILE A 572 -10.88 -2.43 39.34
N PHE A 573 -9.82 -1.98 40.02
CA PHE A 573 -8.71 -2.84 40.41
C PHE A 573 -8.98 -3.67 41.67
N GLN A 574 -9.67 -3.11 42.68
CA GLN A 574 -9.88 -3.81 43.96
C GLN A 574 -11.14 -4.67 43.99
N ARG A 575 -12.19 -4.26 43.26
CA ARG A 575 -13.52 -4.88 43.27
C ARG A 575 -14.11 -4.95 41.86
N PRO A 576 -13.41 -5.53 40.87
CA PRO A 576 -13.97 -5.70 39.53
C PRO A 576 -15.25 -6.54 39.58
N GLU A 577 -16.34 -6.04 38.99
CA GLU A 577 -17.61 -6.73 38.94
C GLU A 577 -17.69 -7.66 37.73
N HIS A 578 -17.24 -7.21 36.56
CA HIS A 578 -17.40 -7.93 35.30
C HIS A 578 -16.34 -9.03 35.12
N GLU A 579 -16.75 -10.21 34.64
CA GLU A 579 -15.85 -11.37 34.47
C GLU A 579 -14.69 -11.09 33.50
N TYR A 580 -14.94 -10.32 32.44
CA TYR A 580 -13.89 -9.88 31.52
C TYR A 580 -12.82 -9.02 32.22
N THR A 581 -13.23 -8.08 33.07
CA THR A 581 -12.30 -7.23 33.83
C THR A 581 -11.47 -8.07 34.79
N LYS A 582 -12.09 -9.02 35.51
CA LYS A 582 -11.38 -9.98 36.37
C LYS A 582 -10.36 -10.81 35.60
N MET A 583 -10.73 -11.31 34.42
CA MET A 583 -9.85 -12.08 33.55
C MET A 583 -8.66 -11.24 33.07
N LEU A 584 -8.88 -10.00 32.64
CA LEU A 584 -7.83 -9.09 32.20
C LEU A 584 -6.85 -8.76 33.32
N LEU A 585 -7.37 -8.43 34.51
CA LEU A 585 -6.54 -8.17 35.69
C LEU A 585 -5.74 -9.42 36.10
N GLY A 586 -6.37 -10.61 36.08
CA GLY A 586 -5.69 -11.87 36.37
C GLY A 586 -4.63 -12.29 35.34
N ALA A 587 -4.64 -11.69 34.14
CA ALA A 587 -3.60 -11.88 33.13
C ALA A 587 -2.38 -10.97 33.36
N ILE A 588 -2.48 -9.97 34.23
CA ILE A 588 -1.35 -9.15 34.67
C ILE A 588 -0.55 -9.98 35.66
N LEU A 589 0.67 -10.37 35.27
CA LEU A 589 1.57 -11.12 36.12
C LEU A 589 2.03 -10.21 37.27
N ASP A 590 1.66 -10.54 38.51
CA ASP A 590 2.26 -9.93 39.71
C ASP A 590 3.76 -10.22 39.73
N GLU A 591 4.58 -9.27 40.22
CA GLU A 591 6.05 -9.44 40.34
C GLU A 591 6.46 -10.68 41.17
N GLU A 592 5.56 -11.24 41.98
CA GLU A 592 5.76 -12.47 42.75
C GLU A 592 5.56 -13.76 41.93
N THR A 593 4.98 -13.68 40.73
CA THR A 593 4.72 -14.85 39.87
C THR A 593 5.95 -15.25 39.07
N VAL A 594 6.84 -16.01 39.72
CA VAL A 594 7.94 -16.69 39.03
C VAL A 594 7.36 -17.76 38.11
N ARG A 595 7.70 -17.72 36.82
CA ARG A 595 7.40 -18.79 35.87
C ARG A 595 8.04 -20.10 36.38
N ALA A 596 7.22 -21.00 36.93
CA ALA A 596 7.66 -22.27 37.49
C ALA A 596 7.81 -23.37 36.42
N ASP A 597 7.34 -23.12 35.20
CA ASP A 597 7.41 -24.08 34.12
C ASP A 597 8.88 -24.29 33.68
N PRO A 598 9.38 -25.53 33.66
CA PRO A 598 10.72 -25.81 33.16
C PRO A 598 10.81 -25.40 31.69
N PRO A 599 11.95 -24.82 31.24
CA PRO A 599 12.14 -24.51 29.82
C PRO A 599 11.96 -25.78 29.00
N VAL A 600 11.18 -25.69 27.93
CA VAL A 600 10.98 -26.80 26.98
C VAL A 600 12.35 -27.20 26.45
N ALA A 601 12.88 -28.33 26.92
CA ALA A 601 14.16 -28.83 26.46
C ALA A 601 14.08 -29.04 24.96
N ALA A 602 14.99 -28.40 24.21
CA ALA A 602 15.14 -28.66 22.79
C ALA A 602 15.29 -30.17 22.59
N ALA A 603 14.34 -30.77 21.88
CA ALA A 603 14.38 -32.19 21.55
C ALA A 603 15.68 -32.45 20.77
N GLY A 604 16.67 -33.00 21.46
CA GLY A 604 17.95 -33.34 20.86
C GLY A 604 17.75 -34.45 19.84
N GLU A 605 17.80 -34.10 18.55
CA GLU A 605 18.00 -35.08 17.49
C GLU A 605 19.44 -35.61 17.59
N ARG A 606 19.60 -36.63 18.44
CA ARG A 606 20.47 -37.74 18.10
C ARG A 606 19.83 -38.43 16.90
N HIS A 607 20.49 -38.41 15.74
CA HIS A 607 20.58 -39.61 14.91
C HIS A 607 21.95 -39.62 14.23
N ALA A 608 22.80 -40.50 14.75
CA ALA A 608 23.97 -41.00 14.08
C ALA A 608 23.54 -42.04 13.03
N ARG A 609 23.87 -41.80 11.76
CA ARG A 609 24.55 -42.70 10.81
C ARG A 609 24.50 -42.14 9.41
#